data_AF-A0A3C1QRY2-F1
#
_entry.id   AF-A0A3C1QRY2-F1
#
_cell.length_a   1.000
_cell.length_b   1.000
_cell.length_c   1.000
_cell.angle_alpha   90.00
_cell.angle_beta   90.00
_cell.angle_gamma   90.00
#
_symmetry.space_group_name_H-M   'P 1'
#
loop_
_entity.id
_entity.type
_entity.pdbx_description
1 polymer ?
#
loop_
_entity_poly.entity_id
_entity_poly.type
_entity_poly.pdbx_seq_one_letter_code
_entity_poly.pdbx_strand_id
1 'polypeptide(L)'
;MPAGNDSGNTRRTGATKKNAFCSFCRKSYRDVGPLVEGPGDVYICGECVELCESILEQEQRRHSPTKKLFNKIPTPRDIVGKLDEYVIGQPFAKKVLAVAVHNHYKRLTASWEGSDVEIDKSNILLIGPTGSGKTLLARTLARILNVPFAIGDATTLTE
;
A
#
# COMPACT_ATOMS: atom_id res chain seq x y z
N MET A 1 -22.86 -43.82 -40.57
CA MET A 1 -23.27 -45.01 -39.78
C MET A 1 -22.88 -46.24 -40.59
N PRO A 2 -22.36 -47.35 -40.00
CA PRO A 2 -22.27 -47.74 -38.58
C PRO A 2 -20.83 -47.53 -38.01
N ALA A 3 -20.56 -47.29 -36.73
CA ALA A 3 -20.92 -47.92 -35.45
C ALA A 3 -20.10 -49.19 -35.13
N GLY A 4 -19.28 -49.13 -34.07
CA GLY A 4 -18.50 -50.26 -33.57
C GLY A 4 -17.40 -49.85 -32.57
N ASN A 5 -17.82 -49.49 -31.37
CA ASN A 5 -17.02 -49.16 -30.19
C ASN A 5 -16.26 -50.39 -29.68
N ASP A 6 -14.96 -50.29 -29.35
CA ASP A 6 -14.46 -51.01 -28.17
C ASP A 6 -13.30 -50.28 -27.49
N SER A 7 -13.50 -50.11 -26.20
CA SER A 7 -12.74 -49.25 -25.31
C SER A 7 -11.60 -50.04 -24.67
N GLY A 8 -10.40 -49.87 -25.19
CA GLY A 8 -9.17 -50.34 -24.56
C GLY A 8 -8.83 -49.49 -23.34
N ASN A 9 -9.47 -49.79 -22.21
CA ASN A 9 -9.20 -49.23 -20.88
C ASN A 9 -7.74 -49.50 -20.47
N THR A 10 -6.83 -48.58 -20.80
CA THR A 10 -5.46 -48.58 -20.26
C THR A 10 -5.55 -48.20 -18.80
N ARG A 11 -5.68 -49.23 -17.96
CA ARG A 11 -5.55 -49.20 -16.50
C ARG A 11 -4.39 -48.28 -16.10
N ARG A 12 -4.71 -47.05 -15.68
CA ARG A 12 -3.78 -46.23 -14.92
C ARG A 12 -3.57 -46.93 -13.58
N THR A 13 -2.45 -47.63 -13.53
CA THR A 13 -1.86 -48.22 -12.33
C THR A 13 -1.89 -47.19 -11.20
N GLY A 14 -2.73 -47.46 -10.19
CA GLY A 14 -2.66 -46.82 -8.88
C GLY A 14 -1.34 -47.23 -8.23
N ALA A 15 -0.27 -46.53 -8.60
CA ALA A 15 1.00 -46.59 -7.90
C ALA A 15 0.81 -45.83 -6.60
N THR A 16 0.82 -46.57 -5.51
CA THR A 16 0.86 -46.09 -4.13
C THR A 16 1.98 -45.07 -3.94
N LYS A 17 1.72 -43.77 -4.13
CA LYS A 17 2.60 -42.68 -3.66
C LYS A 17 2.43 -42.53 -2.13
N LYS A 18 2.77 -43.58 -1.37
CA LYS A 18 2.63 -43.60 0.11
C LYS A 18 3.65 -42.72 0.83
N ASN A 19 4.60 -42.11 0.11
CA ASN A 19 5.68 -41.31 0.66
C ASN A 19 5.84 -39.98 -0.11
N ALA A 20 4.75 -39.23 -0.31
CA ALA A 20 4.87 -37.85 -0.78
C ALA A 20 5.36 -36.97 0.39
N PHE A 21 6.39 -36.14 0.12
CA PHE A 21 6.98 -35.23 1.10
C PHE A 21 6.79 -33.79 0.60
N CYS A 22 6.54 -32.87 1.53
CA CYS A 22 6.50 -31.45 1.20
C CYS A 22 7.88 -30.97 0.71
N SER A 23 7.97 -30.32 -0.44
CA SER A 23 9.22 -29.83 -1.00
C SER A 23 9.83 -28.66 -0.21
N PHE A 24 9.05 -28.00 0.66
CA PHE A 24 9.49 -26.86 1.47
C PHE A 24 9.99 -27.29 2.85
N CYS A 25 9.21 -28.07 3.61
CA CYS A 25 9.56 -28.50 4.97
C CYS A 25 10.08 -29.94 5.06
N ARG A 26 10.05 -30.71 3.97
CA ARG A 26 10.46 -32.13 3.86
C ARG A 26 9.71 -33.11 4.78
N LYS A 27 8.63 -32.68 5.44
CA LYS A 27 7.78 -33.53 6.26
C LYS A 27 6.87 -34.41 5.41
N SER A 28 6.48 -35.56 5.96
CA SER A 28 5.61 -36.54 5.29
C SER A 28 4.13 -36.21 5.47
N TYR A 29 3.25 -36.81 4.66
CA TYR A 29 1.78 -36.69 4.82
C TYR A 29 1.28 -36.98 6.25
N ARG A 30 1.97 -37.85 7.00
CA ARG A 30 1.57 -38.17 8.39
C ARG A 30 1.80 -37.03 9.38
N ASP A 31 2.79 -36.19 9.10
CA ASP A 31 3.23 -35.14 10.03
C ASP A 31 2.51 -33.82 9.81
N VAL A 32 2.08 -33.54 8.57
CA VAL A 32 1.47 -32.26 8.16
C VAL A 32 0.08 -32.41 7.52
N GLY A 33 -0.41 -33.63 7.40
CA GLY A 33 -1.71 -33.92 6.80
C GLY A 33 -1.73 -33.72 5.28
N PRO A 34 -2.82 -33.13 4.74
CA PRO A 34 -3.03 -33.05 3.29
C PRO A 34 -1.93 -32.25 2.59
N LEU A 35 -1.48 -32.79 1.46
CA LEU A 35 -0.48 -32.18 0.58
C LEU A 35 -1.16 -31.77 -0.74
N VAL A 36 -0.85 -30.57 -1.21
CA VAL A 36 -1.29 -30.06 -2.51
C VAL A 36 -0.24 -30.42 -3.56
N GLU A 37 -0.68 -31.04 -4.66
CA GLU A 37 0.19 -31.43 -5.78
C GLU A 37 0.31 -30.29 -6.80
N GLY A 38 1.54 -29.95 -7.18
CA GLY A 38 1.88 -29.00 -8.22
C GLY A 38 2.45 -29.66 -9.48
N PRO A 39 2.64 -28.91 -10.58
CA PRO A 39 3.30 -29.41 -11.77
C PRO A 39 4.75 -29.84 -11.46
N GLY A 40 5.17 -31.00 -11.99
CA GLY A 40 6.55 -31.50 -11.83
C GLY A 40 6.83 -32.30 -10.56
N ASP A 41 5.85 -33.06 -10.03
CA ASP A 41 5.98 -33.87 -8.80
C ASP A 41 6.40 -33.06 -7.56
N VAL A 42 5.97 -31.79 -7.47
CA VAL A 42 6.18 -30.91 -6.31
C VAL A 42 4.97 -30.98 -5.39
N TYR A 43 5.21 -31.03 -4.07
CA TYR A 43 4.15 -31.06 -3.06
C TYR A 43 4.35 -29.96 -2.03
N ILE A 44 3.26 -29.33 -1.58
CA ILE A 44 3.28 -28.33 -0.50
C ILE A 44 2.21 -28.66 0.55
N CYS A 45 2.55 -28.52 1.83
CA CYS A 45 1.60 -28.73 2.93
C CYS A 45 0.91 -27.44 3.36
N GLY A 46 -0.22 -27.55 4.07
CA GLY A 46 -0.97 -26.41 4.59
C GLY A 46 -0.12 -25.46 5.45
N GLU A 47 0.71 -26.00 6.36
CA GLU A 47 1.61 -25.19 7.20
C GLU A 47 2.55 -24.31 6.36
N CYS A 48 3.09 -24.85 5.26
CA CYS A 48 3.98 -24.09 4.38
C CYS A 48 3.20 -23.06 3.55
N VAL A 49 1.94 -23.34 3.18
CA VAL A 49 1.08 -22.36 2.50
C VAL A 49 0.83 -21.16 3.41
N GLU A 50 0.44 -21.39 4.66
CA GLU A 50 0.21 -20.33 5.65
C GLU A 50 1.48 -19.52 5.92
N LEU A 51 2.63 -20.20 6.05
CA LEU A 51 3.91 -19.53 6.24
C LEU A 51 4.29 -18.69 5.00
N CYS A 52 4.16 -19.25 3.80
CA CYS A 52 4.40 -18.53 2.56
C CYS A 52 3.45 -17.32 2.41
N GLU A 53 2.17 -17.47 2.76
CA GLU A 53 1.20 -16.38 2.76
C GLU A 53 1.61 -15.28 3.73
N SER A 54 2.02 -15.62 4.96
CA SER A 54 2.48 -14.63 5.95
C SER A 54 3.74 -13.87 5.48
N ILE A 55 4.69 -14.56 4.85
CA ILE A 55 5.90 -13.96 4.29
C ILE A 55 5.53 -13.05 3.12
N LEU A 56 4.64 -13.49 2.23
CA LEU A 56 4.17 -12.70 1.10
C LEU A 56 3.38 -11.48 1.55
N GLU A 57 2.55 -11.57 2.58
CA GLU A 57 1.87 -10.42 3.18
C GLU A 57 2.87 -9.43 3.80
N GLN A 58 3.87 -9.93 4.52
CA GLN A 58 4.88 -9.10 5.14
C GLN A 58 5.74 -8.39 4.09
N GLU A 59 6.12 -9.08 3.03
CA GLU A 59 6.81 -8.49 1.88
C GLU A 59 5.87 -7.56 1.10
N GLN A 60 4.58 -7.85 0.94
CA GLN A 60 3.62 -6.89 0.37
C GLN A 60 3.39 -5.66 1.26
N ARG A 61 3.65 -5.72 2.57
CA ARG A 61 3.62 -4.56 3.46
C ARG A 61 4.92 -3.76 3.38
N ARG A 62 6.07 -4.42 3.23
CA ARG A 62 7.41 -3.80 3.05
C ARG A 62 7.60 -3.20 1.67
N HIS A 63 7.22 -3.96 0.64
CA HIS A 63 7.20 -3.60 -0.78
C HIS A 63 5.84 -3.11 -1.26
N SER A 64 4.87 -2.89 -0.36
CA SER A 64 3.74 -2.04 -0.73
C SER A 64 4.36 -0.71 -1.13
N PRO A 65 4.24 -0.27 -2.39
CA PRO A 65 4.61 1.10 -2.74
C PRO A 65 3.54 1.97 -2.12
N THR A 66 3.57 2.13 -0.79
CA THR A 66 2.64 2.92 0.04
C THR A 66 1.28 3.08 -0.62
N LYS A 67 0.60 1.97 -0.93
CA LYS A 67 -0.74 1.98 -1.53
C LYS A 67 -0.99 2.93 -2.72
N LYS A 68 -0.04 3.47 -3.49
CA LYS A 68 -0.27 4.73 -4.23
C LYS A 68 -1.06 5.70 -3.33
N LEU A 69 -0.39 6.29 -2.34
CA LEU A 69 -0.97 7.22 -1.35
C LEU A 69 -2.02 8.17 -1.97
N PHE A 70 -1.87 8.52 -3.26
CA PHE A 70 -2.98 8.98 -4.08
C PHE A 70 -2.95 8.34 -5.49
N ASN A 71 -4.07 7.76 -5.96
CA ASN A 71 -4.27 7.47 -7.39
C ASN A 71 -4.32 8.74 -8.25
N LYS A 72 -4.56 9.90 -7.61
CA LYS A 72 -4.59 11.22 -8.25
C LYS A 72 -4.19 12.29 -7.23
N ILE A 73 -3.07 12.96 -7.46
CA ILE A 73 -2.65 14.10 -6.64
C ILE A 73 -3.72 15.20 -6.81
N PRO A 74 -4.37 15.66 -5.72
CA PRO A 74 -5.41 16.67 -5.82
C PRO A 74 -4.85 17.96 -6.41
N THR A 75 -5.64 18.65 -7.24
CA THR A 75 -5.19 19.92 -7.82
C THR A 75 -5.24 21.02 -6.75
N PRO A 76 -4.43 22.09 -6.87
CA PRO A 76 -4.49 23.19 -5.91
C PRO A 76 -5.89 23.81 -5.78
N ARG A 77 -6.68 23.82 -6.87
CA ARG A 77 -8.05 24.33 -6.84
C ARG A 77 -8.98 23.45 -6.00
N ASP A 78 -8.84 22.13 -6.11
CA ASP A 78 -9.64 21.19 -5.31
C ASP A 78 -9.32 21.31 -3.81
N ILE A 79 -8.03 21.50 -3.49
CA ILE A 79 -7.59 21.68 -2.09
C ILE A 79 -8.17 22.99 -1.52
N VAL A 80 -8.12 24.09 -2.28
CA VAL A 80 -8.70 25.37 -1.86
C VAL A 80 -10.21 25.24 -1.65
N GLY A 81 -10.92 24.61 -2.59
CA GLY A 81 -12.38 24.41 -2.48
C GLY A 81 -12.77 23.66 -1.22
N LYS A 82 -12.05 22.58 -0.89
CA LYS A 82 -12.28 21.85 0.37
C LYS A 82 -11.90 22.65 1.61
N LEU A 83 -10.86 23.49 1.55
CA LEU A 83 -10.48 24.37 2.67
C LEU A 83 -11.50 25.50 2.88
N ASP A 84 -12.17 25.95 1.82
CA ASP A 84 -13.22 26.98 1.88
C ASP A 84 -14.44 26.52 2.68
N GLU A 85 -14.74 25.21 2.71
CA GLU A 85 -15.85 24.65 3.50
C GLU A 85 -15.65 24.81 5.03
N TYR A 86 -14.40 24.92 5.51
CA TYR A 86 -14.09 24.92 6.94
C TYR A 86 -13.48 26.23 7.45
N VAL A 87 -12.70 26.92 6.61
CA VAL A 87 -12.03 28.17 6.98
C VAL A 87 -12.60 29.26 6.09
N ILE A 88 -13.17 30.31 6.68
CA ILE A 88 -13.74 31.42 5.91
C ILE A 88 -12.67 32.50 5.69
N GLY A 89 -12.58 33.03 4.47
CA GLY A 89 -11.57 34.05 4.11
C GLY A 89 -10.16 33.48 3.92
N GLN A 90 -9.13 34.29 4.17
CA GLN A 90 -7.71 33.91 4.04
C GLN A 90 -7.32 33.30 2.66
N PRO A 91 -7.72 33.91 1.53
CA PRO A 91 -7.52 33.32 0.20
C PRO A 91 -6.04 33.12 -0.16
N PHE A 92 -5.18 34.05 0.28
CA PHE A 92 -3.74 33.96 0.07
C PHE A 92 -3.12 32.75 0.76
N ALA A 93 -3.41 32.56 2.06
CA ALA A 93 -2.88 31.43 2.83
C ALA A 93 -3.34 30.08 2.26
N LYS A 94 -4.61 29.96 1.87
CA LYS A 94 -5.15 28.74 1.25
C LYS A 94 -4.46 28.42 -0.07
N LYS A 95 -4.24 29.43 -0.93
CA LYS A 95 -3.54 29.25 -2.20
C LYS A 95 -2.10 28.76 -1.99
N VAL A 96 -1.37 29.37 -1.05
CA VAL A 96 0.01 28.98 -0.72
C VAL A 96 0.06 27.54 -0.19
N LEU A 97 -0.82 27.19 0.76
CA LEU A 97 -0.92 25.84 1.31
C LEU A 97 -1.24 24.80 0.23
N ALA A 98 -2.22 25.10 -0.63
CA ALA A 98 -2.63 24.20 -1.70
C ALA A 98 -1.50 23.93 -2.71
N VAL A 99 -0.75 24.95 -3.11
CA VAL A 99 0.40 24.79 -4.02
C VAL A 99 1.53 24.02 -3.35
N ALA A 100 1.87 24.35 -2.11
CA ALA A 100 2.95 23.70 -1.38
C ALA A 100 2.66 22.21 -1.16
N VAL A 101 1.43 21.85 -0.79
CA VAL A 101 1.02 20.45 -0.65
C VAL A 101 1.03 19.72 -1.98
N HIS A 102 0.50 20.33 -3.04
CA HIS A 102 0.51 19.73 -4.37
C HIS A 102 1.95 19.42 -4.83
N ASN A 103 2.87 20.35 -4.61
CA ASN A 103 4.29 20.16 -4.92
C ASN A 103 4.96 19.12 -4.01
N HIS A 104 4.58 19.06 -2.73
CA HIS A 104 5.08 18.05 -1.80
C HIS A 104 4.75 16.62 -2.30
N TYR A 105 3.52 16.39 -2.77
CA TYR A 105 3.14 15.08 -3.32
C TYR A 105 3.77 14.79 -4.67
N LYS A 106 3.94 15.80 -5.54
CA LYS A 106 4.69 15.64 -6.79
C LYS A 106 6.12 15.20 -6.51
N ARG A 107 6.78 15.81 -5.54
CA ARG A 107 8.14 15.43 -5.12
C ARG A 107 8.22 14.00 -4.62
N LEU A 108 7.28 13.57 -3.78
CA LEU A 108 7.24 12.18 -3.29
C LEU A 108 7.06 11.18 -4.44
N THR A 109 6.21 11.51 -5.42
CA THR A 109 5.96 10.65 -6.59
C THR A 109 7.17 10.58 -7.51
N ALA A 110 7.78 11.73 -7.83
CA ALA A 110 9.00 11.85 -8.63
C ALA A 110 10.18 11.05 -8.03
N SER A 111 10.32 11.11 -6.70
CA SER A 111 11.34 10.32 -5.98
C SER A 111 11.14 8.82 -6.08
N TRP A 112 9.91 8.33 -6.31
CA TRP A 112 9.64 6.90 -6.48
C TRP A 112 9.78 6.44 -7.93
N GLU A 113 9.49 7.31 -8.88
CA GLU A 113 9.61 7.02 -10.32
C GLU A 113 11.06 7.14 -10.84
N GLY A 114 12.01 7.56 -10.00
CA GLY A 114 13.42 7.69 -10.37
C GLY A 114 13.67 8.81 -11.40
N SER A 115 12.78 9.81 -11.45
CA SER A 115 12.95 10.95 -12.35
C SER A 115 14.11 11.84 -11.87
N ASP A 116 14.93 12.31 -12.80
CA ASP A 116 16.07 13.24 -12.57
C ASP A 116 15.63 14.68 -12.22
N VAL A 117 14.38 14.86 -11.83
CA VAL A 117 13.79 16.16 -11.50
C VAL A 117 13.89 16.38 -10.00
N GLU A 118 14.84 17.21 -9.58
CA GLU A 118 14.97 17.65 -8.21
C GLU A 118 13.87 18.68 -7.87
N ILE A 119 13.04 18.37 -6.87
CA ILE A 119 12.02 19.29 -6.34
C ILE A 119 12.38 19.65 -4.90
N ASP A 120 12.55 20.93 -4.63
CA ASP A 120 12.92 21.43 -3.31
C ASP A 120 11.82 21.30 -2.24
N LYS A 121 12.23 21.26 -0.97
CA LYS A 121 11.30 21.27 0.17
C LYS A 121 10.73 22.67 0.39
N SER A 122 9.43 22.82 0.18
CA SER A 122 8.72 24.05 0.52
C SER A 122 8.19 24.01 1.96
N ASN A 123 8.92 24.62 2.89
CA ASN A 123 8.41 24.90 4.23
C ASN A 123 7.55 26.18 4.20
N ILE A 124 6.57 26.29 5.09
CA ILE A 124 5.63 27.42 5.14
C ILE A 124 5.67 28.05 6.53
N LEU A 125 5.79 29.38 6.57
CA LEU A 125 5.59 30.19 7.76
C LEU A 125 4.23 30.89 7.68
N LEU A 126 3.34 30.63 8.63
CA LEU A 126 2.02 31.27 8.71
C LEU A 126 2.04 32.41 9.73
N ILE A 127 1.92 33.64 9.24
CA ILE A 127 1.88 34.86 10.07
C ILE A 127 0.45 35.40 10.10
N GLY A 128 -0.03 35.76 11.29
CA GLY A 128 -1.33 36.41 11.45
C GLY A 128 -1.75 36.56 12.92
N PRO A 129 -2.77 37.37 13.21
CA PRO A 129 -3.23 37.65 14.56
C PRO A 129 -3.76 36.39 15.27
N THR A 130 -3.90 36.46 16.59
CA THR A 130 -4.54 35.38 17.37
C THR A 130 -5.97 35.14 16.88
N GLY A 131 -6.42 33.89 16.89
CA GLY A 131 -7.78 33.53 16.44
C GLY A 131 -8.02 33.54 14.92
N SER A 132 -7.04 33.87 14.07
CA SER A 132 -7.22 33.93 12.61
C SER A 132 -7.37 32.58 11.88
N GLY A 133 -7.41 31.47 12.61
CA GLY A 133 -7.59 30.13 12.04
C GLY A 133 -6.31 29.44 11.54
N LYS A 134 -5.11 29.90 11.91
CA LYS A 134 -3.82 29.25 11.52
C LYS A 134 -3.78 27.75 11.85
N THR A 135 -4.08 27.39 13.10
CA THR A 135 -4.10 25.99 13.54
C THR A 135 -5.23 25.21 12.89
N LEU A 136 -6.38 25.85 12.63
CA LEU A 136 -7.52 25.23 11.97
C LEU A 136 -7.21 24.90 10.49
N LEU A 137 -6.50 25.79 9.78
CA LEU A 137 -6.02 25.54 8.42
C LEU A 137 -5.16 24.26 8.37
N ALA A 138 -4.16 24.16 9.25
CA ALA A 138 -3.27 23.01 9.29
C ALA A 138 -4.01 21.69 9.63
N ARG A 139 -4.86 21.71 10.67
CA ARG A 139 -5.67 20.53 11.04
C ARG A 139 -6.65 20.10 9.96
N THR A 140 -7.26 21.04 9.26
CA THR A 140 -8.24 20.74 8.20
C THR A 140 -7.53 20.18 6.97
N LEU A 141 -6.38 20.75 6.62
CA LEU A 141 -5.55 20.26 5.52
C LEU A 141 -5.12 18.81 5.75
N ALA A 142 -4.68 18.47 6.95
CA ALA A 142 -4.36 17.09 7.33
C ALA A 142 -5.54 16.13 7.19
N ARG A 143 -6.74 16.55 7.63
CA ARG A 143 -7.99 15.78 7.49
C ARG A 143 -8.38 15.57 6.03
N ILE A 144 -8.32 16.61 5.20
CA ILE A 144 -8.64 16.53 3.77
C ILE A 144 -7.74 15.54 3.04
N LEU A 145 -6.47 15.48 3.45
CA LEU A 145 -5.44 14.66 2.83
C LEU A 145 -5.30 13.28 3.49
N ASN A 146 -6.01 12.98 4.58
CA ASN A 146 -5.89 11.72 5.32
C ASN A 146 -4.43 11.31 5.61
N VAL A 147 -3.60 12.28 6.04
CA VAL A 147 -2.20 12.04 6.39
C VAL A 147 -1.93 12.17 7.89
N PRO A 148 -0.91 11.47 8.42
CA PRO A 148 -0.44 11.71 9.77
C PRO A 148 -0.09 13.18 10.00
N PHE A 149 -0.52 13.73 11.13
CA PHE A 149 -0.32 15.14 11.46
C PHE A 149 0.15 15.27 12.91
N ALA A 150 1.30 15.93 13.07
CA ALA A 150 1.88 16.24 14.37
C ALA A 150 1.77 17.74 14.64
N ILE A 151 1.48 18.09 15.90
CA ILE A 151 1.46 19.46 16.40
C ILE A 151 2.47 19.53 17.53
N GLY A 152 3.38 20.49 17.46
CA GLY A 152 4.32 20.82 18.54
C GLY A 152 4.26 22.31 18.85
N ASP A 153 4.50 22.65 20.11
CA ASP A 153 4.69 24.03 20.54
C ASP A 153 6.19 24.30 20.70
N ALA A 154 6.69 25.36 20.07
CA ALA A 154 8.11 25.73 20.16
C ALA A 154 8.44 26.36 21.53
N THR A 155 7.45 26.92 22.25
CA THR A 155 7.66 27.53 23.57
C THR A 155 8.09 26.53 24.62
N THR A 156 7.76 25.24 24.44
CA THR A 156 8.15 24.16 25.35
C THR A 156 9.53 23.56 25.04
N LEU A 157 10.16 23.98 23.95
CA LEU A 157 11.42 23.42 23.43
C LEU A 157 12.61 24.37 23.58
N THR A 158 12.48 25.38 24.44
CA THR A 158 13.60 26.27 24.77
C THR A 158 14.58 25.54 25.69
N GLU A 159 15.84 25.42 25.24
CA GLU A 159 17.00 25.10 26.11
C GLU A 159 17.32 26.27 27.05
#